data_AF-A0A2V3ZZE2-F1
#
_entry.id   AF-A0A2V3ZZE2-F1
#
_cell.length_a   1.000
_cell.length_b   1.000
_cell.length_c   1.000
_cell.angle_alpha   90.00
_cell.angle_beta   90.00
_cell.angle_gamma   90.00
#
_symmetry.space_group_name_H-M   'P 1'
#
loop_
_entity.id
_entity.type
_entity.pdbx_description
1 polymer ?
#
loop_
_entity_poly.entity_id
_entity_poly.type
_entity_poly.pdbx_seq_one_letter_code
_entity_poly.pdbx_strand_id
1 'polypeptide(L)'
;MKQYLLPKFLFCKLIVCVFILFISKTLVAENKSDREEIIKLITLGIEQWKQHAYDSAYVYLLESERRATQAQDTQLVVVSLNNLGGLETSRSNYENSIEYFKKSLKYNSNTNSSKLNALLNISKAYRKMGDYKSALSNLHKNKEIAQSLQKDKELLRCYNEFGIIKKLQKNYEEALSYYQKSLRIGRILDYKKGIVGVLNNIGNVYKEQKNFSKALLYFNEALNLKLELGDKRYLSSAYLNVGEVQMKLNDFINAESSLKKALKYSRESNNKELEITSCFLLGEMFVYKNNFSQSKLFLQQAHEKAELIGALDLQKEVMLRMKNLYAAQNKGKEALAYYDRYISIKDSIFSMESMKSINEMEVRYQTREKDMEIKVLHVQNEAKANESFYMKIVLGVFLFSLLPIGFFVKQRQKTRILKERVAASNRECTKLGMELHDSISGSLTYLCRSMEKESVGESFVDQLRQVSDEVRGISHQLNMTAIANQEFRDALSDSLQLDHFPEDIDLKIYVPDGFEIDDYEKKINLIRIVQELKTNSLKHGNASSIVISFSRLQNKVRLDYSDNGMGFDLKEAKKGNGLINIQERVELLSGKLDWQTSPGNGVSFHLTV
;
A
#
# COMPACT_ATOMS: atom_id res chain seq x y z
N MET A 1 -16.80 -50.85 -14.34
CA MET A 1 -15.82 -49.76 -14.53
C MET A 1 -15.85 -48.74 -13.37
N LYS A 2 -15.94 -49.19 -12.10
CA LYS A 2 -16.09 -48.29 -10.92
C LYS A 2 -15.22 -48.69 -9.73
N GLN A 3 -14.15 -49.46 -9.94
CA GLN A 3 -13.28 -49.97 -8.85
C GLN A 3 -11.82 -49.48 -8.90
N TYR A 4 -11.45 -48.63 -9.86
CA TYR A 4 -10.05 -48.18 -10.05
C TYR A 4 -9.80 -46.67 -9.79
N LEU A 5 -10.81 -45.89 -9.39
CA LEU A 5 -10.69 -44.43 -9.21
C LEU A 5 -10.48 -43.98 -7.75
N LEU A 6 -10.84 -44.81 -6.76
CA LEU A 6 -10.65 -44.49 -5.34
C LEU A 6 -9.17 -44.45 -4.90
N PRO A 7 -8.27 -45.34 -5.38
CA PRO A 7 -6.86 -45.32 -4.97
C PRO A 7 -6.09 -44.10 -5.51
N LYS A 8 -6.41 -43.63 -6.72
CA LYS A 8 -5.72 -42.50 -7.36
C LYS A 8 -6.00 -41.15 -6.68
N PHE A 9 -7.22 -40.96 -6.17
CA PHE A 9 -7.60 -39.75 -5.45
C PHE A 9 -6.97 -39.66 -4.04
N LEU A 10 -6.85 -40.81 -3.35
CA LEU A 10 -6.12 -40.91 -2.08
C LEU A 10 -4.61 -40.69 -2.27
N PHE A 11 -4.03 -41.23 -3.35
CA PHE A 11 -2.62 -41.05 -3.67
C PHE A 11 -2.26 -39.59 -4.00
N CYS A 12 -3.08 -38.87 -4.76
CA CYS A 12 -2.88 -37.44 -5.01
C CYS A 12 -3.00 -36.58 -3.74
N LYS A 13 -3.96 -36.86 -2.85
CA LYS A 13 -4.07 -36.16 -1.55
C LYS A 13 -2.86 -36.42 -0.66
N LEU A 14 -2.33 -37.65 -0.65
CA LEU A 14 -1.13 -38.00 0.11
C LEU A 14 0.10 -37.24 -0.41
N ILE A 15 0.28 -37.16 -1.74
CA ILE A 15 1.40 -36.41 -2.36
C ILE A 15 1.31 -34.92 -2.02
N VAL A 16 0.14 -34.30 -2.13
CA VAL A 16 -0.04 -32.88 -1.78
C VAL A 16 0.23 -32.63 -0.30
N CYS A 17 -0.23 -33.51 0.61
CA CYS A 17 0.09 -33.40 2.04
C CYS A 17 1.58 -33.58 2.33
N VAL A 18 2.25 -34.55 1.69
CA VAL A 18 3.70 -34.76 1.84
C VAL A 18 4.49 -33.58 1.29
N PHE A 19 4.06 -32.99 0.18
CA PHE A 19 4.71 -31.81 -0.41
C PHE A 19 4.52 -30.56 0.45
N ILE A 20 3.32 -30.34 1.01
CA ILE A 20 3.07 -29.27 1.99
C ILE A 20 3.89 -29.48 3.26
N LEU A 21 3.98 -30.72 3.77
CA LEU A 21 4.81 -31.06 4.91
C LEU A 21 6.30 -30.86 4.61
N PHE A 22 6.75 -31.18 3.40
CA PHE A 22 8.14 -30.98 2.97
C PHE A 22 8.47 -29.49 2.84
N ILE A 23 7.63 -28.69 2.17
CA ILE A 23 7.78 -27.23 2.09
C ILE A 23 7.72 -26.60 3.48
N SER A 24 6.82 -27.04 4.35
CA SER A 24 6.76 -26.53 5.73
C SER A 24 8.03 -26.89 6.52
N LYS A 25 8.61 -28.07 6.31
CA LYS A 25 9.86 -28.49 6.96
C LYS A 25 11.06 -27.73 6.42
N THR A 26 11.15 -27.48 5.11
CA THR A 26 12.24 -26.71 4.51
C THR A 26 12.15 -25.24 4.88
N LEU A 27 10.94 -24.64 4.85
CA LEU A 27 10.73 -23.25 5.26
C LEU A 27 11.02 -23.06 6.77
N VAL A 28 10.65 -24.03 7.61
CA VAL A 28 10.99 -24.02 9.05
C VAL A 28 12.49 -24.23 9.26
N ALA A 29 13.17 -25.03 8.44
CA ALA A 29 14.61 -25.24 8.52
C ALA A 29 15.42 -24.01 8.08
N GLU A 30 15.04 -23.36 6.97
CA GLU A 30 15.64 -22.10 6.50
C GLU A 30 15.43 -20.97 7.52
N ASN A 31 14.20 -20.78 8.01
CA ASN A 31 13.87 -19.75 8.99
C ASN A 31 14.56 -20.00 10.35
N LYS A 32 14.82 -21.27 10.70
CA LYS A 32 15.62 -21.62 11.89
C LYS A 32 17.10 -21.30 11.70
N SER A 33 17.65 -21.54 10.51
CA SER A 33 19.04 -21.20 10.16
C SER A 33 19.27 -19.69 10.22
N ASP A 34 18.36 -18.89 9.64
CA ASP A 34 18.46 -17.42 9.66
C ASP A 34 18.36 -16.86 11.08
N ARG A 35 17.49 -17.43 11.91
CA ARG A 35 17.35 -17.03 13.32
C ARG A 35 18.63 -17.29 14.13
N GLU A 36 19.29 -18.42 13.92
CA GLU A 36 20.56 -18.76 14.57
C GLU A 36 21.68 -17.81 14.15
N GLU A 37 21.75 -17.43 12.87
CA GLU A 37 22.70 -16.43 12.38
C GLU A 37 22.47 -15.05 13.01
N ILE A 38 21.22 -14.59 13.12
CA ILE A 38 20.88 -13.32 13.78
C ILE A 38 21.32 -13.35 15.25
N ILE A 39 21.04 -14.43 15.98
CA ILE A 39 21.47 -14.58 17.38
C ILE A 39 23.00 -14.56 17.49
N LYS A 40 23.71 -15.16 16.54
CA LYS A 40 25.18 -15.13 16.47
C LYS A 40 25.69 -13.70 16.28
N LEU A 41 25.09 -12.92 15.37
CA LEU A 41 25.42 -11.51 15.17
C LEU A 41 25.19 -10.68 16.44
N ILE A 42 24.04 -10.87 17.11
CA ILE A 42 23.75 -10.22 18.39
C ILE A 42 24.81 -10.56 19.43
N THR A 43 25.18 -11.84 19.54
CA THR A 43 26.16 -12.33 20.51
C THR A 43 27.54 -11.74 20.23
N LEU A 44 27.98 -11.73 18.97
CA LEU A 44 29.24 -11.09 18.56
C LEU A 44 29.22 -9.59 18.86
N GLY A 45 28.13 -8.90 18.55
CA GLY A 45 27.96 -7.48 18.86
C GLY A 45 28.07 -7.18 20.36
N ILE A 46 27.42 -7.97 21.21
CA ILE A 46 27.51 -7.84 22.68
C ILE A 46 28.94 -8.12 23.16
N GLU A 47 29.64 -9.08 22.57
CA GLU A 47 31.00 -9.43 22.99
C GLU A 47 32.00 -8.32 22.62
N GLN A 48 31.92 -7.79 21.40
CA GLN A 48 32.69 -6.62 20.99
C GLN A 48 32.38 -5.40 21.87
N TRP A 49 31.11 -5.23 22.25
CA TRP A 49 30.69 -4.16 23.16
C TRP A 49 31.37 -4.28 24.53
N LYS A 50 31.41 -5.48 25.13
CA LYS A 50 32.12 -5.70 26.40
C LYS A 50 33.62 -5.42 26.29
N GLN A 51 34.21 -5.65 25.13
CA GLN A 51 35.61 -5.35 24.83
C GLN A 51 35.86 -3.87 24.50
N HIS A 52 34.84 -3.01 24.62
CA HIS A 52 34.90 -1.58 24.29
C HIS A 52 35.19 -1.30 22.80
N ALA A 53 35.05 -2.31 21.93
CA ALA A 53 35.15 -2.18 20.49
C ALA A 53 33.80 -1.71 19.92
N TYR A 54 33.42 -0.47 20.25
CA TYR A 54 32.06 0.03 20.00
C TYR A 54 31.69 0.07 18.51
N ASP A 55 32.62 0.39 17.62
CA ASP A 55 32.38 0.44 16.16
C ASP A 55 32.09 -0.94 15.58
N SER A 56 32.86 -1.94 15.98
CA SER A 56 32.61 -3.33 15.59
C SER A 56 31.28 -3.83 16.15
N ALA A 57 31.01 -3.54 17.43
CA ALA A 57 29.74 -3.88 18.06
C ALA A 57 28.54 -3.28 17.32
N TYR A 58 28.64 -2.02 16.90
CA TYR A 58 27.60 -1.32 16.17
C TYR A 58 27.30 -1.99 14.84
N VAL A 59 28.33 -2.35 14.06
CA VAL A 59 28.17 -3.03 12.77
C VAL A 59 27.43 -4.36 12.93
N TYR A 60 27.84 -5.21 13.88
CA TYR A 60 27.19 -6.50 14.11
C TYR A 60 25.73 -6.35 14.57
N LEU A 61 25.47 -5.40 15.47
CA LEU A 61 24.12 -5.18 15.98
C LEU A 61 23.20 -4.57 14.92
N LEU A 62 23.71 -3.65 14.08
CA LEU A 62 22.95 -3.07 12.98
C LEU A 62 22.60 -4.12 11.92
N GLU A 63 23.57 -4.97 11.56
CA GLU A 63 23.31 -6.07 10.63
C GLU A 63 22.32 -7.09 11.22
N SER A 64 22.39 -7.37 12.52
CA SER A 64 21.41 -8.24 13.18
C SER A 64 19.99 -7.66 13.14
N GLU A 65 19.85 -6.34 13.29
CA GLU A 65 18.55 -5.64 13.22
C GLU A 65 17.98 -5.69 11.80
N ARG A 66 18.83 -5.45 10.80
CA ARG A 66 18.45 -5.52 9.37
C ARG A 66 17.94 -6.91 9.01
N ARG A 67 18.70 -7.96 9.37
CA ARG A 67 18.32 -9.36 9.09
C ARG A 67 17.08 -9.79 9.87
N ALA A 68 16.96 -9.41 11.13
CA ALA A 68 15.76 -9.69 11.92
C ALA A 68 14.51 -9.04 11.32
N THR A 69 14.64 -7.82 10.79
CA THR A 69 13.55 -7.10 10.12
C THR A 69 13.16 -7.79 8.82
N GLN A 70 14.14 -8.23 8.01
CA GLN A 70 13.90 -8.99 6.78
C GLN A 70 13.23 -10.34 7.05
N ALA A 71 13.65 -11.05 8.09
CA ALA A 71 13.05 -12.30 8.55
C ALA A 71 11.69 -12.10 9.26
N GLN A 72 11.27 -10.85 9.48
CA GLN A 72 10.07 -10.49 10.25
C GLN A 72 10.05 -11.06 11.68
N ASP A 73 11.21 -11.42 12.24
CA ASP A 73 11.34 -11.87 13.64
C ASP A 73 11.32 -10.63 14.56
N THR A 74 10.11 -10.23 14.91
CA THR A 74 9.84 -9.07 15.77
C THR A 74 10.56 -9.16 17.13
N GLN A 75 10.74 -10.37 17.67
CA GLN A 75 11.44 -10.55 18.94
C GLN A 75 12.91 -10.17 18.79
N LEU A 76 13.58 -10.67 17.74
CA LEU A 76 14.98 -10.36 17.49
C LEU A 76 15.20 -8.91 17.06
N VAL A 77 14.28 -8.31 16.30
CA VAL A 77 14.30 -6.86 16.01
C VAL A 77 14.35 -6.05 17.31
N VAL A 78 13.47 -6.37 18.27
CA VAL A 78 13.45 -5.71 19.58
C VAL A 78 14.76 -5.93 20.35
N VAL A 79 15.32 -7.15 20.34
CA VAL A 79 16.59 -7.43 21.01
C VAL A 79 17.74 -6.61 20.38
N SER A 80 17.86 -6.61 19.06
CA SER A 80 18.89 -5.87 18.33
C SER A 80 18.78 -4.37 18.56
N LEU A 81 17.58 -3.80 18.45
CA LEU A 81 17.33 -2.37 18.71
C LEU A 81 17.62 -1.99 20.17
N ASN A 82 17.28 -2.83 21.14
CA ASN A 82 17.62 -2.57 22.54
C ASN A 82 19.13 -2.60 22.78
N ASN A 83 19.87 -3.50 22.13
CA ASN A 83 21.32 -3.56 22.22
C ASN A 83 21.98 -2.36 21.52
N LEU A 84 21.49 -1.94 20.35
CA LEU A 84 21.92 -0.70 19.68
C LEU A 84 21.69 0.51 20.58
N GLY A 85 20.49 0.62 21.18
CA GLY A 85 20.19 1.70 22.12
C GLY A 85 21.15 1.69 23.33
N GLY A 86 21.46 0.51 23.87
CA GLY A 86 22.43 0.37 24.96
C GLY A 86 23.86 0.75 24.56
N LEU A 87 24.29 0.33 23.37
CA LEU A 87 25.61 0.66 22.81
C LEU A 87 25.77 2.17 22.61
N GLU A 88 24.76 2.83 22.05
CA GLU A 88 24.76 4.29 21.89
C GLU A 88 24.77 5.01 23.25
N THR A 89 24.12 4.45 24.29
CA THR A 89 24.28 4.96 25.66
C THR A 89 25.73 4.88 26.13
N SER A 90 26.43 3.77 25.85
CA SER A 90 27.86 3.62 26.20
C SER A 90 28.76 4.59 25.43
N ARG A 91 28.40 4.94 24.19
CA ARG A 91 29.06 5.98 23.40
C ARG A 91 28.73 7.41 23.84
N SER A 92 27.82 7.57 24.81
CA SER A 92 27.24 8.86 25.21
C SER A 92 26.38 9.55 24.13
N ASN A 93 25.98 8.82 23.08
CA ASN A 93 25.07 9.29 22.04
C ASN A 93 23.61 9.07 22.50
N TYR A 94 23.18 9.86 23.47
CA TYR A 94 21.91 9.62 24.17
C TYR A 94 20.68 9.81 23.28
N GLU A 95 20.73 10.69 22.28
CA GLU A 95 19.67 10.91 21.31
C GLU A 95 19.43 9.67 20.44
N ASN A 96 20.48 9.13 19.81
CA ASN A 96 20.41 7.89 19.02
C ASN A 96 19.96 6.71 19.89
N SER A 97 20.47 6.66 21.12
CA SER A 97 20.05 5.67 22.10
C SER A 97 18.53 5.70 22.34
N ILE A 98 17.97 6.90 22.58
CA ILE A 98 16.53 7.11 22.75
C ILE A 98 15.77 6.72 21.48
N GLU A 99 16.29 7.04 20.30
CA GLU A 99 15.66 6.67 19.02
C GLU A 99 15.56 5.15 18.86
N TYR A 100 16.64 4.41 19.09
CA TYR A 100 16.63 2.94 19.02
C TYR A 100 15.68 2.33 20.04
N PHE A 101 15.65 2.82 21.28
CA PHE A 101 14.68 2.35 22.27
C PHE A 101 13.23 2.69 21.87
N LYS A 102 12.97 3.86 21.27
CA LYS A 102 11.66 4.23 20.72
C LYS A 102 11.28 3.42 19.49
N LYS A 103 12.23 2.96 18.68
CA LYS A 103 12.00 1.99 17.60
C LYS A 103 11.61 0.63 18.20
N SER A 104 12.36 0.13 19.18
CA SER A 104 12.08 -1.12 19.91
C SER A 104 10.67 -1.14 20.52
N LEU A 105 10.33 -0.15 21.36
CA LEU A 105 9.14 0.67 21.16
C LEU A 105 7.94 0.10 20.39
N LYS A 106 7.96 0.44 19.10
CA LYS A 106 6.94 0.24 18.08
C LYS A 106 6.78 -1.24 17.71
N TYR A 107 7.86 -2.01 17.78
CA TYR A 107 7.87 -3.45 17.47
C TYR A 107 7.39 -4.31 18.66
N ASN A 108 7.31 -3.77 19.88
CA ASN A 108 6.80 -4.50 21.04
C ASN A 108 5.28 -4.71 20.98
N SER A 109 4.81 -5.66 20.17
CA SER A 109 3.39 -6.00 20.09
C SER A 109 2.93 -6.94 21.21
N ASN A 110 3.79 -7.75 21.85
CA ASN A 110 3.30 -8.84 22.72
C ASN A 110 4.09 -9.16 24.02
N THR A 111 5.19 -8.47 24.38
CA THR A 111 5.87 -8.71 25.67
C THR A 111 6.07 -7.44 26.50
N ASN A 112 5.21 -7.26 27.50
CA ASN A 112 5.22 -6.07 28.34
C ASN A 112 6.52 -5.85 29.13
N SER A 113 7.33 -6.89 29.37
CA SER A 113 8.65 -6.77 30.03
C SER A 113 9.67 -6.00 29.20
N SER A 114 9.69 -6.19 27.87
CA SER A 114 10.59 -5.48 26.95
C SER A 114 10.24 -3.99 26.89
N LYS A 115 8.94 -3.67 26.92
CA LYS A 115 8.43 -2.30 27.01
C LYS A 115 8.87 -1.60 28.29
N LEU A 116 8.80 -2.28 29.44
CA LEU A 116 9.30 -1.74 30.71
C LEU A 116 10.79 -1.44 30.65
N ASN A 117 11.61 -2.37 30.16
CA ASN A 117 13.05 -2.14 30.03
C ASN A 117 13.38 -0.96 29.10
N ALA A 118 12.72 -0.85 27.96
CA ALA A 118 12.93 0.26 27.02
C ALA A 118 12.55 1.61 27.64
N LEU A 119 11.39 1.73 28.32
CA LEU A 119 11.01 2.97 29.02
C LEU A 119 12.01 3.36 30.11
N LEU A 120 12.51 2.39 30.87
CA LEU A 120 13.52 2.63 31.90
C LEU A 120 14.84 3.11 31.29
N ASN A 121 15.26 2.54 30.16
CA ASN A 121 16.49 2.95 29.48
C ASN A 121 16.36 4.33 28.82
N ILE A 122 15.20 4.64 28.22
CA ILE A 122 14.88 5.99 27.72
C ILE A 122 14.97 7.01 28.87
N SER A 123 14.42 6.68 30.05
CA SER A 123 14.55 7.54 31.23
C SER A 123 16.00 7.76 31.63
N LYS A 124 16.83 6.71 31.63
CA LYS A 124 18.25 6.81 31.95
C LYS A 124 19.00 7.71 30.97
N ALA A 125 18.69 7.61 29.68
CA ALA A 125 19.27 8.45 28.64
C ALA A 125 18.88 9.93 28.83
N TYR A 126 17.59 10.25 29.00
CA TYR A 126 17.16 11.62 29.30
C TYR A 126 17.78 12.17 30.59
N ARG A 127 17.90 11.34 31.64
CA ARG A 127 18.58 11.74 32.88
C ARG A 127 20.04 12.10 32.63
N LYS A 128 20.74 11.35 31.79
CA LYS A 128 22.14 11.64 31.43
C LYS A 128 22.28 12.93 30.65
N MET A 129 21.28 13.31 29.86
CA MET A 129 21.18 14.60 29.18
C MET A 129 20.76 15.76 30.09
N GLY A 130 20.41 15.50 31.37
CA GLY A 130 19.88 16.51 32.29
C GLY A 130 18.38 16.84 32.09
N ASP A 131 17.70 16.22 31.14
CA ASP A 131 16.25 16.36 30.95
C ASP A 131 15.48 15.48 31.95
N TYR A 132 15.42 15.96 33.19
CA TYR A 132 14.73 15.26 34.27
C TYR A 132 13.22 15.18 34.05
N LYS A 133 12.62 16.13 33.31
CA LYS A 133 11.18 16.13 33.03
C LYS A 133 10.81 14.96 32.12
N SER A 134 11.53 14.78 31.01
CA SER A 134 11.30 13.65 30.10
C SER A 134 11.67 12.32 30.74
N ALA A 135 12.72 12.29 31.57
CA ALA A 135 13.08 11.09 32.34
C ALA A 135 11.94 10.65 33.28
N LEU A 136 11.45 11.57 34.12
CA LEU A 136 10.34 11.29 35.05
C LEU A 136 9.07 10.87 34.31
N SER A 137 8.72 11.52 33.19
CA SER A 137 7.56 11.14 32.36
C SER A 137 7.63 9.68 31.91
N ASN A 138 8.79 9.21 31.46
CA ASN A 138 8.98 7.80 31.07
C ASN A 138 8.93 6.86 32.28
N LEU A 139 9.45 7.27 33.45
CA LEU A 139 9.33 6.48 34.68
C LEU A 139 7.89 6.38 35.18
N HIS A 140 7.07 7.42 35.05
CA HIS A 140 5.66 7.36 35.41
C HIS A 140 4.92 6.30 34.57
N LYS A 141 5.11 6.34 33.24
CA LYS A 141 4.58 5.31 32.33
C LYS A 141 5.09 3.91 32.67
N ASN A 142 6.39 3.79 32.95
CA ASN A 142 7.00 2.52 33.35
C ASN A 142 6.38 1.99 34.65
N LYS A 143 6.24 2.84 35.66
CA LYS A 143 5.65 2.49 36.96
C LYS A 143 4.21 2.01 36.83
N GLU A 144 3.37 2.73 36.08
CA GLU A 144 1.97 2.37 35.85
C GLU A 144 1.85 0.98 35.21
N ILE A 145 2.65 0.71 34.18
CA ILE A 145 2.68 -0.61 33.51
C ILE A 145 3.22 -1.68 34.45
N ALA A 146 4.28 -1.39 35.23
CA ALA A 146 4.86 -2.36 36.14
C ALA A 146 3.86 -2.74 37.26
N GLN A 147 3.10 -1.76 37.77
CA GLN A 147 2.07 -1.98 38.77
C GLN A 147 0.89 -2.78 38.22
N SER A 148 0.36 -2.43 37.04
CA SER A 148 -0.78 -3.13 36.45
C SER A 148 -0.46 -4.60 36.12
N LEU A 149 0.81 -4.89 35.84
CA LEU A 149 1.29 -6.25 35.52
C LEU A 149 1.92 -6.98 36.70
N GLN A 150 1.90 -6.38 37.89
CA GLN A 150 2.50 -6.95 39.10
C GLN A 150 3.97 -7.38 38.88
N LYS A 151 4.74 -6.53 38.19
CA LYS A 151 6.14 -6.74 37.87
C LYS A 151 7.03 -6.07 38.92
N ASP A 152 7.12 -6.69 40.09
CA ASP A 152 7.77 -6.11 41.27
C ASP A 152 9.27 -5.84 41.08
N LYS A 153 9.99 -6.69 40.33
CA LYS A 153 11.42 -6.46 40.03
C LYS A 153 11.63 -5.23 39.14
N GLU A 154 10.73 -5.01 38.18
CA GLU A 154 10.71 -3.83 37.32
C GLU A 154 10.35 -2.58 38.13
N LEU A 155 9.34 -2.69 39.00
CA LEU A 155 8.88 -1.61 39.88
C LEU A 155 9.97 -1.17 40.86
N LEU A 156 10.72 -2.12 41.43
CA LEU A 156 11.91 -1.86 42.24
C LEU A 156 12.92 -1.00 41.45
N ARG A 157 13.30 -1.45 40.23
CA ARG A 157 14.24 -0.72 39.37
C ARG A 157 13.73 0.68 39.03
N CYS A 158 12.43 0.81 38.80
CA CYS A 158 11.75 2.08 38.54
C CYS A 158 11.87 3.05 39.73
N TYR A 159 11.54 2.61 40.94
CA TYR A 159 11.67 3.44 42.15
C TYR A 159 13.10 3.84 42.45
N ASN A 160 14.07 2.94 42.24
CA ASN A 160 15.48 3.31 42.35
C ASN A 160 15.84 4.44 41.37
N GLU A 161 15.36 4.38 40.12
CA GLU A 161 15.64 5.42 39.13
C GLU A 161 14.97 6.76 39.48
N PHE A 162 13.74 6.76 40.02
CA PHE A 162 13.11 7.95 40.59
C PHE A 162 13.99 8.57 41.68
N GLY A 163 14.49 7.75 42.61
CA GLY A 163 15.38 8.21 43.68
C GLY A 163 16.66 8.84 43.14
N ILE A 164 17.25 8.30 42.07
CA ILE A 164 18.44 8.86 41.44
C ILE A 164 18.16 10.25 40.87
N ILE A 165 17.05 10.42 40.14
CA ILE A 165 16.68 11.74 39.59
C ILE A 165 16.45 12.76 40.71
N LYS A 166 15.71 12.39 41.76
CA LYS A 166 15.44 13.29 42.89
C LYS A 166 16.71 13.68 43.64
N LYS A 167 17.65 12.75 43.80
CA LYS A 167 18.98 13.05 44.36
C LYS A 167 19.75 14.06 43.51
N LEU A 168 19.75 13.89 42.18
CA LEU A 168 20.42 14.82 41.27
C LEU A 168 19.78 16.22 41.33
N GLN A 169 18.47 16.31 41.53
CA GLN A 169 17.74 17.55 41.80
C GLN A 169 17.95 18.09 43.23
N LYS A 170 18.84 17.48 44.03
CA LYS A 170 19.12 17.83 45.44
C LYS A 170 17.91 17.73 46.38
N ASN A 171 16.84 17.06 45.95
CA ASN A 171 15.69 16.74 46.78
C ASN A 171 15.92 15.39 47.48
N TYR A 172 16.70 15.44 48.56
CA TYR A 172 17.15 14.26 49.28
C TYR A 172 16.02 13.51 50.00
N GLU A 173 14.99 14.21 50.47
CA GLU A 173 13.84 13.59 51.16
C GLU A 173 13.04 12.70 50.20
N GLU A 174 12.66 13.23 49.03
CA GLU A 174 11.98 12.42 48.03
C GLU A 174 12.87 11.29 47.51
N ALA A 175 14.17 11.55 47.33
CA ALA A 175 15.12 10.51 46.91
C ALA A 175 15.13 9.33 47.89
N LEU A 176 15.26 9.61 49.20
CA LEU A 176 15.20 8.60 50.25
C LEU A 176 13.85 7.89 50.27
N SER A 177 12.74 8.60 50.13
CA SER A 177 11.39 8.00 50.06
C SER A 177 11.27 6.97 48.92
N TYR A 178 11.74 7.31 47.72
CA TYR A 178 11.75 6.38 46.59
C TYR A 178 12.72 5.20 46.77
N TYR A 179 13.92 5.45 47.30
CA TYR A 179 14.84 4.36 47.61
C TYR A 179 14.29 3.42 48.68
N GLN A 180 13.59 3.91 49.70
CA GLN A 180 12.93 3.07 50.70
C GLN A 180 11.82 2.22 50.10
N LYS A 181 11.03 2.76 49.16
CA LYS A 181 10.04 1.96 48.40
C LYS A 181 10.72 0.85 47.61
N SER A 182 11.81 1.16 46.90
CA SER A 182 12.61 0.18 46.17
C SER A 182 13.20 -0.90 47.10
N LEU A 183 13.77 -0.49 48.24
CA LEU A 183 14.39 -1.39 49.21
C LEU A 183 13.36 -2.33 49.84
N ARG A 184 12.16 -1.83 50.18
CA ARG A 184 11.06 -2.63 50.71
C ARG A 184 10.65 -3.74 49.75
N ILE A 185 10.43 -3.42 48.47
CA ILE A 185 10.08 -4.41 47.46
C ILE A 185 11.19 -5.47 47.37
N GLY A 186 12.45 -5.03 47.30
CA GLY A 186 13.57 -5.95 47.16
C GLY A 186 13.76 -6.88 48.36
N ARG A 187 13.47 -6.40 49.58
CA ARG A 187 13.48 -7.24 50.79
C ARG A 187 12.33 -8.26 50.79
N ILE A 188 11.12 -7.87 50.38
CA ILE A 188 9.98 -8.80 50.26
C ILE A 188 10.27 -9.91 49.24
N LEU A 189 10.96 -9.58 48.15
CA LEU A 189 11.33 -10.54 47.11
C LEU A 189 12.61 -11.36 47.42
N ASP A 190 13.27 -11.12 48.55
CA ASP A 190 14.64 -11.59 48.84
C ASP A 190 15.63 -11.34 47.68
N TYR A 191 15.46 -10.21 46.97
CA TYR A 191 16.25 -9.90 45.79
C TYR A 191 17.52 -9.13 46.16
N LYS A 192 18.45 -9.80 46.86
CA LYS A 192 19.72 -9.25 47.36
C LYS A 192 20.50 -8.45 46.30
N LYS A 193 20.65 -9.03 45.10
CA LYS A 193 21.36 -8.38 43.98
C LYS A 193 20.69 -7.06 43.54
N GLY A 194 19.37 -6.97 43.65
CA GLY A 194 18.61 -5.77 43.27
C GLY A 194 18.71 -4.62 44.27
N ILE A 195 18.92 -4.92 45.56
CA ILE A 195 18.93 -3.89 46.62
C ILE A 195 20.32 -3.33 46.94
N VAL A 196 21.41 -4.02 46.59
CA VAL A 196 22.78 -3.52 46.79
C VAL A 196 22.98 -2.12 46.19
N GLY A 197 22.49 -1.90 44.97
CA GLY A 197 22.55 -0.59 44.31
C GLY A 197 21.75 0.48 45.06
N VAL A 198 20.57 0.11 45.57
CA VAL A 198 19.68 1.01 46.33
C VAL A 198 20.32 1.42 47.65
N LEU A 199 20.89 0.48 48.38
CA LEU A 199 21.60 0.74 49.65
C LEU A 199 22.78 1.69 49.45
N ASN A 200 23.58 1.48 48.40
CA ASN A 200 24.67 2.40 48.05
C ASN A 200 24.14 3.80 47.71
N ASN A 201 23.01 3.90 47.01
CA ASN A 201 22.40 5.19 46.69
C ASN A 201 21.90 5.91 47.94
N ILE A 202 21.29 5.20 48.90
CA ILE A 202 20.89 5.74 50.21
C ILE A 202 22.13 6.22 50.99
N GLY A 203 23.18 5.39 51.04
CA GLY A 203 24.45 5.74 51.69
C GLY A 203 25.06 7.02 51.09
N ASN A 204 25.02 7.15 49.76
CA ASN A 204 25.47 8.36 49.07
C ASN A 204 24.64 9.60 49.41
N VAL A 205 23.31 9.49 49.54
CA VAL A 205 22.47 10.62 49.99
C VAL A 205 22.89 11.09 51.38
N TYR A 206 23.04 10.16 52.33
CA TYR A 206 23.48 10.51 53.68
C TYR A 206 24.91 11.05 53.71
N LYS A 207 25.81 10.56 52.85
CA LYS A 207 27.16 11.11 52.67
C LYS A 207 27.11 12.56 52.17
N GLU A 208 26.29 12.85 51.16
CA GLU A 208 26.09 14.21 50.63
C GLU A 208 25.48 15.15 51.70
N GLN A 209 24.63 14.63 52.58
CA GLN A 209 24.10 15.34 53.76
C GLN A 209 25.08 15.43 54.94
N LYS A 210 26.31 14.91 54.81
CA LYS A 210 27.32 14.79 55.88
C LYS A 210 26.87 13.96 57.10
N ASN A 211 25.82 13.15 56.96
CA ASN A 211 25.41 12.18 57.96
C ASN A 211 26.21 10.87 57.78
N PHE A 212 27.48 10.93 58.14
CA PHE A 212 28.43 9.84 57.91
C PHE A 212 28.07 8.56 58.66
N SER A 213 27.50 8.64 59.87
CA SER A 213 27.08 7.46 60.63
C SER A 213 25.97 6.68 59.92
N LYS A 214 24.95 7.35 59.37
CA LYS A 214 23.92 6.68 58.56
C LYS A 214 24.47 6.18 57.24
N ALA A 215 25.34 6.96 56.58
CA ALA A 215 25.98 6.52 55.35
C ALA A 215 26.76 5.21 55.56
N LEU A 216 27.54 5.12 56.64
CA LEU A 216 28.32 3.94 57.00
C LEU A 216 27.42 2.71 57.23
N LEU A 217 26.28 2.88 57.90
CA LEU A 217 25.31 1.79 58.12
C LEU A 217 24.83 1.19 56.79
N TYR A 218 24.39 2.03 55.84
CA TYR A 218 23.91 1.55 54.55
C TYR A 218 25.02 1.00 53.64
N PHE A 219 26.22 1.58 53.69
CA PHE A 219 27.36 1.05 52.95
C PHE A 219 27.83 -0.30 53.49
N ASN A 220 27.82 -0.51 54.81
CA ASN A 220 28.12 -1.80 55.43
C ASN A 220 27.05 -2.85 55.08
N GLU A 221 25.77 -2.49 55.09
CA GLU A 221 24.70 -3.40 54.64
C GLU A 221 24.93 -3.83 53.16
N ALA A 222 25.24 -2.87 52.29
CA ALA A 222 25.54 -3.16 50.89
C ALA A 222 26.80 -4.03 50.70
N LEU A 223 27.84 -3.80 51.52
CA LEU A 223 29.08 -4.58 51.51
C LEU A 223 28.82 -6.03 51.97
N ASN A 224 28.08 -6.22 53.06
CA ASN A 224 27.75 -7.55 53.58
C ASN A 224 26.97 -8.37 52.54
N LEU A 225 25.98 -7.77 51.88
CA LEU A 225 25.26 -8.44 50.80
C LEU A 225 26.17 -8.81 49.61
N LYS A 226 27.14 -7.96 49.24
CA LYS A 226 28.11 -8.29 48.19
C LYS A 226 29.01 -9.46 48.59
N LEU A 227 29.42 -9.53 49.85
CA LEU A 227 30.20 -10.64 50.40
C LEU A 227 29.39 -11.95 50.36
N GLU A 228 28.13 -11.92 50.80
CA GLU A 228 27.21 -13.07 50.72
C GLU A 228 27.00 -13.56 49.29
N LEU A 229 26.90 -12.65 48.32
CA LEU A 229 26.74 -12.97 46.90
C LEU A 229 28.03 -13.49 46.24
N GLY A 230 29.18 -13.44 46.94
CA GLY A 230 30.48 -13.82 46.39
C GLY A 230 30.97 -12.92 45.25
N ASP A 231 30.38 -11.72 45.09
CA ASP A 231 30.66 -10.84 43.95
C ASP A 231 31.93 -10.00 44.18
N LYS A 232 33.09 -10.66 44.02
CA LYS A 232 34.41 -10.06 44.23
C LYS A 232 34.66 -8.85 43.34
N ARG A 233 34.02 -8.75 42.17
CA ARG A 233 34.25 -7.68 41.18
C ARG A 233 33.90 -6.30 41.73
N TYR A 234 32.93 -6.23 42.65
CA TYR A 234 32.47 -4.95 43.21
C TYR A 234 32.84 -4.75 44.68
N LEU A 235 33.70 -5.61 45.26
CA LEU A 235 34.16 -5.45 46.63
C LEU A 235 35.07 -4.23 46.78
N SER A 236 35.92 -3.94 45.79
CA SER A 236 36.81 -2.77 45.80
C SER A 236 36.04 -1.47 46.02
N SER A 237 35.03 -1.20 45.20
CA SER A 237 34.16 -0.02 45.33
C SER A 237 33.37 0.02 46.64
N ALA A 238 32.95 -1.14 47.17
CA ALA A 238 32.22 -1.19 48.44
C ALA A 238 33.12 -0.81 49.62
N TYR A 239 34.32 -1.40 49.68
CA TYR A 239 35.31 -1.08 50.70
C TYR A 239 35.81 0.37 50.59
N LEU A 240 35.88 0.94 49.39
CA LEU A 240 36.18 2.37 49.19
C LEU A 240 35.14 3.26 49.86
N ASN A 241 33.84 3.04 49.60
CA ASN A 241 32.78 3.84 50.21
C ASN A 241 32.80 3.74 51.74
N VAL A 242 33.00 2.54 52.28
CA VAL A 242 33.11 2.32 53.73
C VAL A 242 34.34 3.03 54.30
N GLY A 243 35.51 2.84 53.68
CA GLY A 243 36.77 3.44 54.12
C GLY A 243 36.75 4.97 54.08
N GLU A 244 36.21 5.57 53.02
CA GLU A 244 36.06 7.03 52.89
C GLU A 244 35.18 7.59 54.02
N VAL A 245 34.04 6.95 54.30
CA VAL A 245 33.14 7.40 55.37
C VAL A 245 33.75 7.20 56.76
N GLN A 246 34.48 6.10 56.98
CA GLN A 246 35.24 5.88 58.21
C GLN A 246 36.29 6.98 58.44
N MET A 247 36.99 7.42 57.38
CA MET A 247 37.90 8.57 57.49
C MET A 247 37.16 9.84 57.91
N LYS A 248 35.97 10.12 57.36
CA LYS A 248 35.16 11.29 57.75
C LYS A 248 34.61 11.22 59.17
N LEU A 249 34.53 10.02 59.74
CA LEU A 249 34.21 9.77 61.15
C LEU A 249 35.45 9.76 62.06
N ASN A 250 36.65 10.02 61.53
CA ASN A 250 37.94 9.89 62.22
C ASN A 250 38.25 8.47 62.73
N ASP A 251 37.58 7.44 62.21
CA ASP A 251 37.86 6.02 62.49
C ASP A 251 38.99 5.53 61.58
N PHE A 252 40.19 6.04 61.82
CA PHE A 252 41.35 5.79 60.96
C PHE A 252 41.83 4.33 60.99
N ILE A 253 41.54 3.58 62.05
CA ILE A 253 41.93 2.16 62.17
C ILE A 253 41.09 1.32 61.21
N ASN A 254 39.77 1.46 61.27
CA ASN A 254 38.90 0.70 60.37
C ASN A 254 38.98 1.23 58.94
N ALA A 255 39.15 2.54 58.75
CA ALA A 255 39.39 3.13 57.42
C ALA A 255 40.61 2.51 56.73
N GLU A 256 41.73 2.38 57.44
CA GLU A 256 42.95 1.78 56.88
C GLU A 256 42.71 0.34 56.44
N SER A 257 42.01 -0.46 57.28
CA SER A 257 41.65 -1.84 56.96
C SER A 257 40.77 -1.92 55.71
N SER A 258 39.72 -1.10 55.65
CA SER A 258 38.80 -1.04 54.51
C SER A 258 39.52 -0.60 53.22
N LEU A 259 40.31 0.47 53.27
CA LEU A 259 41.02 0.98 52.08
C LEU A 259 42.11 0.02 51.59
N LYS A 260 42.80 -0.71 52.48
CA LYS A 260 43.74 -1.78 52.09
C LYS A 260 43.02 -2.95 51.42
N LYS A 261 41.83 -3.33 51.90
CA LYS A 261 40.98 -4.33 51.22
C LYS A 261 40.52 -3.83 49.86
N ALA A 262 40.12 -2.57 49.76
CA ALA A 262 39.78 -1.95 48.49
C ALA A 262 40.93 -2.03 47.47
N LEU A 263 42.15 -1.66 47.89
CA LEU A 263 43.36 -1.73 47.08
C LEU A 263 43.69 -3.16 46.63
N LYS A 264 43.54 -4.13 47.53
CA LYS A 264 43.73 -5.55 47.21
C LYS A 264 42.74 -5.99 46.12
N TYR A 265 41.44 -5.75 46.31
CA TYR A 265 40.42 -6.18 45.36
C TYR A 265 40.49 -5.41 44.04
N SER A 266 40.90 -4.14 44.02
CA SER A 266 41.10 -3.40 42.77
C SER A 266 42.26 -3.97 41.95
N ARG A 267 43.34 -4.44 42.62
CA ARG A 267 44.45 -5.13 41.96
C ARG A 267 44.03 -6.50 41.42
N GLU A 268 43.33 -7.30 42.21
CA GLU A 268 42.82 -8.61 41.79
C GLU A 268 41.85 -8.52 40.59
N SER A 269 41.05 -7.45 40.54
CA SER A 269 40.12 -7.19 39.42
C SER A 269 40.74 -6.40 38.26
N ASN A 270 42.04 -6.07 38.35
CA ASN A 270 42.75 -5.20 37.41
C ASN A 270 42.05 -3.85 37.12
N ASN A 271 41.29 -3.33 38.09
CA ASN A 271 40.61 -2.05 37.96
C ASN A 271 41.57 -0.91 38.38
N LYS A 272 42.22 -0.29 37.39
CA LYS A 272 43.24 0.74 37.61
C LYS A 272 42.69 2.00 38.29
N GLU A 273 41.48 2.44 37.93
CA GLU A 273 40.86 3.63 38.52
C GLU A 273 40.60 3.45 40.03
N LEU A 274 40.03 2.30 40.41
CA LEU A 274 39.79 1.99 41.82
C LEU A 274 41.10 1.74 42.58
N GLU A 275 42.14 1.23 41.91
CA GLU A 275 43.48 1.12 42.49
C GLU A 275 44.06 2.49 42.83
N ILE A 276 44.05 3.42 41.87
CA ILE A 276 44.49 4.81 42.04
C ILE A 276 43.69 5.50 43.16
N THR A 277 42.37 5.30 43.16
CA THR A 277 41.47 5.86 44.16
C THR A 277 41.80 5.36 45.56
N SER A 278 42.02 4.05 45.70
CA SER A 278 42.43 3.46 46.98
C SER A 278 43.77 4.02 47.45
N CYS A 279 44.74 4.18 46.54
CA CYS A 279 46.04 4.76 46.85
C CYS A 279 45.93 6.21 47.33
N PHE A 280 45.23 7.11 46.62
CA PHE A 280 45.20 8.51 47.07
C PHE A 280 44.38 8.70 48.35
N LEU A 281 43.34 7.88 48.60
CA LEU A 281 42.60 7.90 49.87
C LEU A 281 43.44 7.37 51.03
N LEU A 282 44.24 6.30 50.84
CA LEU A 282 45.23 5.87 51.82
C LEU A 282 46.26 6.98 52.07
N GLY A 283 46.73 7.63 51.00
CA GLY A 283 47.62 8.77 51.07
C GLY A 283 47.06 9.90 51.93
N GLU A 284 45.82 10.31 51.68
CA GLU A 284 45.09 11.32 52.46
C GLU A 284 44.91 10.89 53.93
N MET A 285 44.52 9.63 54.17
CA MET A 285 44.38 9.08 55.52
C MET A 285 45.68 9.16 56.32
N PHE A 286 46.82 8.84 55.70
CA PHE A 286 48.11 8.92 56.36
C PHE A 286 48.56 10.36 56.64
N VAL A 287 48.06 11.36 55.92
CA VAL A 287 48.22 12.78 56.30
C VAL A 287 47.56 13.03 57.66
N TYR A 288 46.31 12.60 57.85
CA TYR A 288 45.61 12.77 59.13
C TYR A 288 46.26 12.01 60.29
N LYS A 289 46.91 10.87 60.01
CA LYS A 289 47.71 10.12 60.99
C LYS A 289 49.11 10.71 61.23
N ASN A 290 49.45 11.85 60.62
CA ASN A 290 50.79 12.45 60.62
C ASN A 290 51.92 11.51 60.14
N ASN A 291 51.58 10.46 59.38
CA ASN A 291 52.56 9.55 58.80
C ASN A 291 52.86 9.96 57.36
N PHE A 292 53.64 11.02 57.22
CA PHE A 292 53.90 11.62 55.92
C PHE A 292 54.70 10.73 54.96
N SER A 293 55.53 9.82 55.49
CA SER A 293 56.30 8.88 54.68
C SER A 293 55.39 7.89 53.94
N GLN A 294 54.42 7.29 54.65
CA GLN A 294 53.43 6.42 54.03
C GLN A 294 52.48 7.20 53.12
N SER A 295 52.08 8.41 53.52
CA SER A 295 51.25 9.28 52.68
C SER A 295 51.91 9.54 51.32
N LYS A 296 53.18 9.97 51.33
CA LYS A 296 53.96 10.23 50.12
C LYS A 296 54.06 9.00 49.23
N LEU A 297 54.34 7.82 49.80
CA LEU A 297 54.43 6.56 49.06
C LEU A 297 53.15 6.25 48.28
N PHE A 298 51.99 6.29 48.95
CA PHE A 298 50.72 5.99 48.30
C PHE A 298 50.31 7.06 47.28
N LEU A 299 50.58 8.34 47.55
CA LEU A 299 50.28 9.41 46.60
C LEU A 299 51.17 9.35 45.36
N GLN A 300 52.45 8.96 45.49
CA GLN A 300 53.33 8.74 44.35
C GLN A 300 52.85 7.57 43.48
N GLN A 301 52.47 6.45 44.10
CA GLN A 301 51.87 5.32 43.37
C GLN A 301 50.59 5.73 42.63
N ALA A 302 49.74 6.54 43.25
CA ALA A 302 48.52 7.05 42.62
C ALA A 302 48.85 7.96 41.44
N HIS A 303 49.84 8.85 41.58
CA HIS A 303 50.28 9.77 40.54
C HIS A 303 50.82 9.01 39.31
N GLU A 304 51.80 8.14 39.51
CA GLU A 304 52.42 7.36 38.41
C GLU A 304 51.38 6.57 37.60
N LYS A 305 50.44 5.94 38.30
CA LYS A 305 49.35 5.19 37.65
C LYS A 305 48.35 6.09 36.95
N ALA A 306 48.00 7.24 37.53
CA ALA A 306 47.07 8.19 36.90
C ALA A 306 47.66 8.84 35.64
N GLU A 307 48.97 9.11 35.64
CA GLU A 307 49.71 9.52 34.43
C GLU A 307 49.70 8.42 33.36
N LEU A 308 50.01 7.18 33.76
CA LEU A 308 50.07 6.04 32.83
C LEU A 308 48.76 5.80 32.08
N ILE A 309 47.61 5.96 32.75
CA ILE A 309 46.30 5.75 32.10
C ILE A 309 45.71 7.03 31.48
N GLY A 310 46.38 8.17 31.62
CA GLY A 310 45.91 9.46 31.08
C GLY A 310 44.59 9.96 31.71
N ALA A 311 44.23 9.52 32.90
CA ALA A 311 42.95 9.86 33.54
C ALA A 311 43.07 11.22 34.27
N LEU A 312 42.82 12.31 33.53
CA LEU A 312 42.91 13.69 34.04
C LEU A 312 42.13 13.92 35.35
N ASP A 313 40.95 13.32 35.50
CA ASP A 313 40.16 13.43 36.72
C ASP A 313 40.87 12.86 37.96
N LEU A 314 41.55 11.73 37.79
CA LEU A 314 42.32 11.11 38.86
C LEU A 314 43.62 11.87 39.11
N GLN A 315 44.29 12.36 38.06
CA GLN A 315 45.48 13.21 38.20
C GLN A 315 45.16 14.47 39.00
N LYS A 316 44.03 15.13 38.70
CA LYS A 316 43.50 16.27 39.46
C LYS A 316 43.33 15.94 40.94
N GLU A 317 42.66 14.84 41.29
CA GLU A 317 42.49 14.43 42.69
C GLU A 317 43.82 14.15 43.39
N VAL A 318 44.75 13.49 42.71
CA VAL A 318 46.10 13.21 43.24
C VAL A 318 46.87 14.50 43.49
N MET A 319 46.82 15.49 42.58
CA MET A 319 47.46 16.80 42.79
C MET A 319 46.90 17.50 44.04
N LEU A 320 45.58 17.45 44.25
CA LEU A 320 44.95 18.03 45.44
C LEU A 320 45.42 17.33 46.72
N ARG A 321 45.60 16.01 46.72
CA ARG A 321 46.10 15.27 47.88
C ARG A 321 47.60 15.48 48.13
N MET A 322 48.41 15.59 47.09
CA MET A 322 49.82 16.01 47.20
C MET A 322 49.92 17.40 47.82
N LYS A 323 49.12 18.36 47.34
CA LYS A 323 49.02 19.69 47.93
C LYS A 323 48.68 19.64 49.43
N ASN A 324 47.71 18.82 49.83
CA ASN A 324 47.34 18.66 51.25
C ASN A 324 48.46 18.03 52.08
N LEU A 325 49.20 17.04 51.54
CA LEU A 325 50.37 16.44 52.20
C LEU A 325 51.44 17.49 52.49
N TYR A 326 51.87 18.26 51.47
CA TYR A 326 52.92 19.26 51.66
C TYR A 326 52.46 20.44 52.53
N ALA A 327 51.19 20.82 52.47
CA ALA A 327 50.61 21.81 53.38
C ALA A 327 50.68 21.33 54.84
N ALA A 328 50.34 20.06 55.12
CA ALA A 328 50.44 19.48 56.47
C ALA A 328 51.89 19.36 56.97
N GLN A 329 52.88 19.33 56.08
CA GLN A 329 54.31 19.39 56.40
C GLN A 329 54.83 20.83 56.59
N ASN A 330 53.97 21.86 56.50
CA ASN A 330 54.35 23.28 56.46
C ASN A 330 55.28 23.65 55.28
N LYS A 331 55.20 22.89 54.18
CA LYS A 331 55.96 23.11 52.95
C LYS A 331 55.12 23.88 51.93
N GLY A 332 54.93 25.18 52.21
CA GLY A 332 54.01 26.04 51.46
C GLY A 332 54.34 26.19 49.98
N LYS A 333 55.63 26.25 49.62
CA LYS A 333 56.07 26.39 48.21
C LYS A 333 55.70 25.16 47.38
N GLU A 334 55.97 23.97 47.90
CA GLU A 334 55.63 22.71 47.26
C GLU A 334 54.11 22.53 47.18
N ALA A 335 53.39 22.85 48.26
CA ALA A 335 51.94 22.80 48.27
C ALA A 335 51.33 23.71 47.19
N LEU A 336 51.85 24.93 47.03
CA LEU A 336 51.42 25.86 45.98
C LEU A 336 51.70 25.29 44.58
N ALA A 337 52.89 24.73 44.33
CA ALA A 337 53.21 24.13 43.04
C ALA A 337 52.25 22.99 42.65
N TYR A 338 51.86 22.13 43.60
CA TYR A 338 50.84 21.11 43.34
C TYR A 338 49.44 21.70 43.16
N TYR A 339 49.14 22.82 43.82
CA TYR A 339 47.88 23.52 43.63
C TYR A 339 47.77 24.15 42.24
N ASP A 340 48.85 24.74 41.72
CA ASP A 340 48.90 25.30 40.36
C ASP A 340 48.68 24.21 39.31
N ARG A 341 49.29 23.03 39.50
CA ARG A 341 49.03 21.84 38.66
C ARG A 341 47.57 21.39 38.74
N TYR A 342 47.00 21.37 39.95
CA TYR A 342 45.58 21.06 40.13
C TYR A 342 44.68 22.02 39.35
N ILE A 343 44.95 23.33 39.40
CA ILE A 343 44.20 24.35 38.65
C ILE A 343 44.35 24.11 37.13
N SER A 344 45.58 23.91 36.65
CA SER A 344 45.84 23.69 35.22
C SER A 344 45.10 22.45 34.66
N ILE A 345 45.08 21.35 35.41
CA ILE A 345 44.35 20.13 35.01
C ILE A 345 42.83 20.38 35.08
N LYS A 346 42.35 21.06 36.13
CA LYS A 346 40.93 21.41 36.28
C LYS A 346 40.44 22.28 35.11
N ASP A 347 41.22 23.27 34.70
CA ASP A 347 40.88 24.16 33.58
C ASP A 347 40.92 23.40 32.25
N SER A 348 41.86 22.47 32.09
CA SER A 348 41.91 21.57 30.92
C SER A 348 40.65 20.69 30.82
N ILE A 349 40.22 20.08 31.94
CA ILE A 349 38.98 19.28 32.00
C ILE A 349 37.77 20.13 31.65
N PHE A 350 37.65 21.33 32.23
CA PHE A 350 36.54 22.24 31.95
C PHE A 350 36.49 22.68 30.48
N SER A 351 37.65 22.97 29.89
CA SER A 351 37.77 23.30 28.46
C SER A 351 37.32 22.14 27.57
N MET A 352 37.76 20.91 27.87
CA MET A 352 37.33 19.70 27.16
C MET A 352 35.83 19.45 27.28
N GLU A 353 35.24 19.58 28.48
CA GLU A 353 33.79 19.43 28.69
C GLU A 353 33.01 20.50 27.93
N SER A 354 33.48 21.76 27.96
CA SER A 354 32.86 22.87 27.24
C SER A 354 32.90 22.63 25.73
N MET A 355 34.05 22.22 25.19
CA MET A 355 34.20 21.88 23.77
C MET A 355 33.31 20.72 23.37
N LYS A 356 33.21 19.67 24.20
CA LYS A 356 32.29 18.55 23.97
C LYS A 356 30.85 19.01 23.92
N SER A 357 30.42 19.86 24.87
CA SER A 357 29.07 20.43 24.90
C SER A 357 28.76 21.28 23.66
N ILE A 358 29.72 22.09 23.22
CA ILE A 358 29.61 22.89 21.98
C ILE A 358 29.48 21.96 20.77
N ASN A 359 30.33 20.94 20.65
CA ASN A 359 30.26 19.97 19.56
C ASN A 359 28.92 19.20 19.55
N GLU A 360 28.43 18.78 20.72
CA GLU A 360 27.11 18.16 20.85
C GLU A 360 25.97 19.12 20.47
N MET A 361 26.12 20.42 20.74
CA MET A 361 25.16 21.44 20.33
C MET A 361 25.18 21.66 18.80
N GLU A 362 26.36 21.72 18.21
CA GLU A 362 26.56 21.86 16.76
C GLU A 362 26.01 20.64 16.01
N VAL A 363 26.33 19.44 16.46
CA VAL A 363 25.76 18.20 15.90
C VAL A 363 24.23 18.24 16.00
N ARG A 364 23.66 18.65 17.15
CA ARG A 364 22.20 18.80 17.29
C ARG A 364 21.60 19.84 16.35
N TYR A 365 22.31 20.93 16.10
CA TYR A 365 21.87 21.96 15.17
C TYR A 365 21.85 21.41 13.73
N GLN A 366 22.96 20.83 13.28
CA GLN A 366 23.09 20.23 11.94
C GLN A 366 22.12 19.07 11.70
N THR A 367 21.90 18.20 12.70
CA THR A 367 20.92 17.12 12.60
C THR A 367 19.51 17.67 12.43
N ARG A 368 19.13 18.71 13.18
CA ARG A 368 17.81 19.35 13.03
C ARG A 368 17.64 19.99 11.66
N GLU A 369 18.69 20.61 11.14
CA GLU A 369 18.69 21.22 9.80
C GLU A 369 18.46 20.15 8.72
N LYS A 370 19.22 19.05 8.75
CA LYS A 370 19.03 17.92 7.83
C LYS A 370 17.66 17.26 7.97
N ASP A 371 17.14 17.11 9.19
CA ASP A 371 15.79 16.57 9.41
C ASP A 371 14.71 17.48 8.81
N MET A 372 14.88 18.80 8.84
CA MET A 372 13.99 19.74 8.17
C MET A 372 14.11 19.62 6.65
N GLU A 373 15.33 19.52 6.13
CA GLU A 373 15.58 19.32 4.69
C GLU A 373 14.94 18.02 4.18
N ILE A 374 15.11 16.91 4.90
CA ILE A 374 14.48 15.62 4.57
C ILE A 374 12.95 15.74 4.54
N LYS A 375 12.35 16.45 5.49
CA LYS A 375 10.89 16.67 5.50
C LYS A 375 10.44 17.49 4.28
N VAL A 376 11.18 18.54 3.92
CA VAL A 376 10.88 19.35 2.74
C VAL A 376 11.01 18.50 1.46
N LEU A 377 12.09 17.74 1.32
CA LEU A 377 12.29 16.83 0.19
C LEU A 377 11.20 15.76 0.10
N HIS A 378 10.74 15.25 1.24
CA HIS A 378 9.66 14.28 1.29
C HIS A 378 8.35 14.87 0.72
N VAL A 379 7.96 16.06 1.18
CA VAL A 379 6.78 16.77 0.67
C VAL A 379 6.92 17.11 -0.82
N GLN A 380 8.12 17.53 -1.26
CA GLN A 380 8.37 17.80 -2.68
C GLN A 380 8.27 16.53 -3.55
N ASN A 381 8.79 15.40 -3.06
CA ASN A 381 8.71 14.13 -3.78
C ASN A 381 7.27 13.62 -3.87
N GLU A 382 6.47 13.79 -2.81
CA GLU A 382 5.03 13.49 -2.86
C GLU A 382 4.29 14.38 -3.88
N ALA A 383 4.59 15.68 -3.90
CA ALA A 383 4.01 16.60 -4.89
C ALA A 383 4.37 16.19 -6.33
N LYS A 384 5.64 15.87 -6.60
CA LYS A 384 6.08 15.38 -7.93
C LYS A 384 5.43 14.06 -8.31
N ALA A 385 5.27 13.14 -7.36
CA ALA A 385 4.58 11.87 -7.59
C ALA A 385 3.12 12.12 -7.99
N ASN A 386 2.44 13.06 -7.32
CA ASN A 386 1.08 13.47 -7.66
C ASN A 386 1.01 14.12 -9.05
N GLU A 387 1.93 15.03 -9.39
CA GLU A 387 2.00 15.61 -10.75
C GLU A 387 2.19 14.53 -11.82
N SER A 388 3.11 13.59 -11.61
CA SER A 388 3.33 12.45 -12.52
C SER A 388 2.06 11.60 -12.67
N PHE A 389 1.33 11.38 -11.58
CA PHE A 389 0.06 10.66 -11.59
C PHE A 389 -1.00 11.39 -12.43
N TYR A 390 -1.17 12.70 -12.26
CA TYR A 390 -2.09 13.50 -13.08
C TYR A 390 -1.70 13.49 -14.57
N MET A 391 -0.41 13.61 -14.89
CA MET A 391 0.06 13.54 -16.27
C MET A 391 -0.25 12.20 -16.93
N LYS A 392 -0.16 11.08 -16.18
CA LYS A 392 -0.56 9.75 -16.69
C LYS A 392 -2.05 9.68 -16.96
N ILE A 393 -2.89 10.27 -16.09
CA ILE A 393 -4.34 10.36 -16.32
C ILE A 393 -4.63 11.15 -17.59
N VAL A 394 -4.04 12.34 -17.75
CA VAL A 394 -4.24 13.20 -18.94
C VAL A 394 -3.82 12.47 -20.21
N LEU A 395 -2.65 11.79 -20.21
CA LEU A 395 -2.19 11.00 -21.34
C LEU A 395 -3.15 9.85 -21.66
N GLY A 396 -3.68 9.17 -20.64
CA GLY A 396 -4.68 8.12 -20.79
C GLY A 396 -5.97 8.63 -21.45
N VAL A 397 -6.48 9.78 -21.01
CA VAL A 397 -7.67 10.44 -21.60
C VAL A 397 -7.38 10.86 -23.05
N PHE A 398 -6.21 11.43 -23.32
CA PHE A 398 -5.80 11.80 -24.67
C PHE A 398 -5.76 10.58 -25.61
N LEU A 399 -5.12 9.50 -25.20
CA LEU A 399 -5.07 8.25 -25.98
C LEU A 399 -6.46 7.66 -26.21
N PHE A 400 -7.34 7.71 -25.21
CA PHE A 400 -8.72 7.25 -25.34
C PHE A 400 -9.51 8.08 -26.35
N SER A 401 -9.29 9.41 -26.38
CA SER A 401 -9.95 10.32 -27.33
C SER A 401 -9.55 10.10 -28.80
N LEU A 402 -8.45 9.38 -29.07
CA LEU A 402 -8.04 9.01 -30.44
C LEU A 402 -8.80 7.79 -30.97
N LEU A 403 -9.40 6.96 -30.11
CA LEU A 403 -10.14 5.75 -30.54
C LEU A 403 -11.34 6.07 -31.44
N PRO A 404 -12.21 7.06 -31.13
CA PRO A 404 -13.30 7.46 -32.02
C PRO A 404 -12.81 7.99 -33.36
N ILE A 405 -11.67 8.69 -33.39
CA ILE A 405 -11.08 9.22 -34.63
C ILE A 405 -10.64 8.06 -35.53
N GLY A 406 -9.94 7.07 -34.96
CA GLY A 406 -9.56 5.86 -35.69
C GLY A 406 -10.76 5.07 -36.21
N PHE A 407 -11.80 4.92 -35.38
CA PHE A 407 -13.07 4.31 -35.78
C PHE A 407 -13.76 5.09 -36.91
N PHE A 408 -13.80 6.41 -36.82
CA PHE A 408 -14.42 7.28 -37.83
C PHE A 408 -13.69 7.23 -39.17
N VAL A 409 -12.35 7.24 -39.16
CA VAL A 409 -11.54 7.10 -40.38
C VAL A 409 -11.81 5.73 -41.04
N LYS A 410 -11.81 4.66 -40.25
CA LYS A 410 -12.12 3.31 -40.73
C LYS A 410 -13.54 3.23 -41.30
N GLN A 411 -14.51 3.86 -40.64
CA GLN A 411 -15.89 3.93 -41.09
C GLN A 411 -16.02 4.70 -42.42
N ARG A 412 -15.35 5.85 -42.56
CA ARG A 412 -15.29 6.62 -43.81
C ARG A 412 -14.71 5.82 -44.97
N GLN A 413 -13.61 5.09 -44.73
CA GLN A 413 -13.01 4.22 -45.75
C GLN A 413 -13.99 3.14 -46.21
N LYS A 414 -14.68 2.49 -45.27
CA LYS A 414 -15.71 1.48 -45.57
C LYS A 414 -16.85 2.06 -46.42
N THR A 415 -17.34 3.25 -46.07
CA THR A 415 -18.39 3.94 -46.84
C THR A 415 -17.93 4.31 -48.25
N ARG A 416 -16.68 4.74 -48.43
CA ARG A 416 -16.13 5.08 -49.75
C ARG A 416 -16.09 3.85 -50.68
N ILE A 417 -15.56 2.73 -50.19
CA ILE A 417 -15.50 1.47 -50.95
C ILE A 417 -16.91 1.01 -51.35
N LEU A 418 -17.88 1.14 -50.44
CA LEU A 418 -19.27 0.77 -50.73
C LEU A 418 -19.88 1.67 -51.82
N LYS A 419 -19.66 2.98 -51.76
CA LYS A 419 -20.12 3.93 -52.80
C LYS A 419 -19.52 3.63 -54.16
N GLU A 420 -18.24 3.29 -54.23
CA GLU A 420 -17.57 2.92 -55.48
C GLU A 420 -18.17 1.64 -56.09
N ARG A 421 -18.52 0.64 -55.27
CA ARG A 421 -19.23 -0.57 -55.73
C ARG A 421 -20.63 -0.28 -56.26
N VAL A 422 -21.40 0.54 -55.55
CA VAL A 422 -22.75 0.94 -55.98
C VAL A 422 -22.68 1.73 -57.29
N ALA A 423 -21.73 2.66 -57.41
CA ALA A 423 -21.53 3.42 -58.64
C ALA A 423 -21.12 2.53 -59.82
N ALA A 424 -20.30 1.50 -59.59
CA ALA A 424 -19.94 0.52 -60.61
C ALA A 424 -21.16 -0.30 -61.08
N SER A 425 -21.99 -0.77 -60.15
CA SER A 425 -23.23 -1.49 -60.46
C SER A 425 -24.25 -0.61 -61.21
N ASN A 426 -24.41 0.66 -60.80
CA ASN A 426 -25.27 1.61 -61.52
C ASN A 426 -24.79 1.87 -62.95
N ARG A 427 -23.47 1.97 -63.16
CA ARG A 427 -22.89 2.10 -64.50
C ARG A 427 -23.21 0.91 -65.38
N GLU A 428 -23.16 -0.29 -64.81
CA GLU A 428 -23.54 -1.54 -65.48
C GLU A 428 -25.03 -1.55 -65.85
N CYS A 429 -25.92 -1.11 -64.95
CA CYS A 429 -27.34 -0.90 -65.27
C CYS A 429 -27.57 0.13 -66.37
N THR A 430 -26.87 1.26 -66.38
CA THR A 430 -26.99 2.23 -67.49
C THR A 430 -26.47 1.68 -68.80
N LYS A 431 -25.42 0.86 -68.80
CA LYS A 431 -24.95 0.16 -70.01
C LYS A 431 -26.01 -0.80 -70.54
N LEU A 432 -26.58 -1.62 -69.67
CA LEU A 432 -27.68 -2.53 -70.05
C LEU A 432 -28.89 -1.74 -70.57
N GLY A 433 -29.21 -0.59 -69.97
CA GLY A 433 -30.25 0.32 -70.47
C GLY A 433 -29.94 0.93 -71.85
N MET A 434 -28.67 1.24 -72.13
CA MET A 434 -28.24 1.71 -73.46
C MET A 434 -28.26 0.58 -74.50
N GLU A 435 -27.83 -0.62 -74.16
CA GLU A 435 -27.93 -1.80 -75.04
C GLU A 435 -29.39 -2.17 -75.34
N LEU A 436 -30.28 -1.96 -74.37
CA LEU A 436 -31.72 -2.11 -74.56
C LEU A 436 -32.27 -1.05 -75.53
N HIS A 437 -31.88 0.22 -75.34
CA HIS A 437 -32.25 1.32 -76.22
C HIS A 437 -31.79 1.06 -77.67
N ASP A 438 -30.58 0.55 -77.85
CA ASP A 438 -29.98 0.34 -79.18
C ASP A 438 -30.57 -0.89 -79.89
N SER A 439 -30.84 -1.98 -79.17
CA SER A 439 -31.48 -3.18 -79.74
C SER A 439 -32.95 -2.94 -80.12
N ILE A 440 -33.70 -2.19 -79.29
CA ILE A 440 -35.11 -1.86 -79.57
C ILE A 440 -35.23 -0.82 -80.70
N SER A 441 -34.36 0.21 -80.72
CA SER A 441 -34.33 1.19 -81.82
C SER A 441 -34.03 0.53 -83.17
N GLY A 442 -33.14 -0.47 -83.20
CA GLY A 442 -32.85 -1.23 -84.42
C GLY A 442 -34.07 -1.98 -84.94
N SER A 443 -34.79 -2.67 -84.06
CA SER A 443 -36.02 -3.41 -84.39
C SER A 443 -37.16 -2.49 -84.83
N LEU A 444 -37.37 -1.36 -84.15
CA LEU A 444 -38.38 -0.34 -84.53
C LEU A 444 -38.06 0.31 -85.87
N THR A 445 -36.78 0.61 -86.15
CA THR A 445 -36.36 1.22 -87.42
C THR A 445 -36.58 0.26 -88.60
N TYR A 446 -36.33 -1.03 -88.42
CA TYR A 446 -36.63 -2.06 -89.42
C TYR A 446 -38.13 -2.24 -89.66
N LEU A 447 -38.94 -2.15 -88.60
CA LEU A 447 -40.40 -2.19 -88.66
C LEU A 447 -40.98 -0.98 -89.40
N CYS A 448 -40.53 0.24 -89.08
CA CYS A 448 -40.93 1.46 -89.80
C CYS A 448 -40.59 1.38 -91.30
N ARG A 449 -39.44 0.81 -91.65
CA ARG A 449 -39.05 0.57 -93.06
C ARG A 449 -39.91 -0.48 -93.77
N SER A 450 -40.41 -1.47 -93.01
CA SER A 450 -41.27 -2.53 -93.55
C SER A 450 -42.72 -2.06 -93.71
N MET A 451 -43.16 -1.06 -92.95
CA MET A 451 -44.49 -0.42 -93.09
C MET A 451 -44.64 0.46 -94.34
N GLU A 452 -43.55 0.82 -95.02
CA GLU A 452 -43.61 1.57 -96.28
C GLU A 452 -43.97 0.69 -97.49
N LYS A 453 -44.05 -0.64 -97.33
CA LYS A 453 -44.42 -1.58 -98.40
C LYS A 453 -45.38 -2.67 -97.90
N GLU A 454 -46.64 -2.53 -98.32
CA GLU A 454 -47.69 -3.55 -98.42
C GLU A 454 -48.54 -3.92 -97.17
N SER A 455 -49.79 -4.26 -97.49
CA SER A 455 -50.95 -4.53 -96.62
C SER A 455 -50.76 -5.70 -95.65
N VAL A 456 -51.08 -5.45 -94.38
CA VAL A 456 -50.71 -6.30 -93.23
C VAL A 456 -51.81 -7.29 -92.84
N GLY A 457 -51.46 -8.58 -92.70
CA GLY A 457 -52.32 -9.70 -92.24
C GLY A 457 -51.96 -10.25 -90.84
N GLU A 458 -52.83 -11.12 -90.29
CA GLU A 458 -52.88 -11.55 -88.87
C GLU A 458 -51.57 -12.04 -88.22
N SER A 459 -50.59 -12.53 -88.97
CA SER A 459 -49.25 -12.91 -88.44
C SER A 459 -48.45 -11.75 -87.82
N PHE A 460 -48.80 -10.51 -88.15
CA PHE A 460 -48.10 -9.29 -87.70
C PHE A 460 -48.54 -8.83 -86.30
N VAL A 461 -49.77 -9.14 -85.90
CA VAL A 461 -50.31 -8.76 -84.57
C VAL A 461 -49.61 -9.56 -83.46
N ASP A 462 -49.20 -10.79 -83.72
CA ASP A 462 -48.51 -11.64 -82.75
C ASP A 462 -47.05 -11.21 -82.51
N GLN A 463 -46.36 -10.70 -83.53
CA GLN A 463 -44.99 -10.17 -83.38
C GLN A 463 -44.97 -8.82 -82.63
N LEU A 464 -45.97 -7.95 -82.87
CA LEU A 464 -46.17 -6.72 -82.09
C LEU A 464 -46.51 -7.01 -80.61
N ARG A 465 -47.28 -8.07 -80.34
CA ARG A 465 -47.53 -8.54 -78.97
C ARG A 465 -46.26 -9.07 -78.31
N GLN A 466 -45.44 -9.85 -79.01
CA GLN A 466 -44.19 -10.37 -78.46
C GLN A 466 -43.19 -9.25 -78.09
N VAL A 467 -43.02 -8.24 -78.94
CA VAL A 467 -42.17 -7.07 -78.65
C VAL A 467 -42.77 -6.21 -77.52
N SER A 468 -44.09 -6.04 -77.49
CA SER A 468 -44.77 -5.34 -76.39
C SER A 468 -44.64 -6.07 -75.05
N ASP A 469 -44.66 -7.40 -75.04
CA ASP A 469 -44.53 -8.22 -73.83
C ASP A 469 -43.07 -8.27 -73.32
N GLU A 470 -42.08 -8.28 -74.23
CA GLU A 470 -40.65 -8.16 -73.88
C GLU A 470 -40.32 -6.77 -73.30
N VAL A 471 -40.83 -5.70 -73.91
CA VAL A 471 -40.67 -4.32 -73.39
C VAL A 471 -41.38 -4.14 -72.05
N ARG A 472 -42.57 -4.74 -71.87
CA ARG A 472 -43.32 -4.68 -70.61
C ARG A 472 -42.66 -5.51 -69.50
N GLY A 473 -42.01 -6.62 -69.83
CA GLY A 473 -41.23 -7.43 -68.89
C GLY A 473 -39.96 -6.72 -68.38
N ILE A 474 -39.23 -6.05 -69.27
CA ILE A 474 -37.98 -5.35 -68.94
C ILE A 474 -38.25 -4.01 -68.24
N SER A 475 -39.31 -3.28 -68.63
CA SER A 475 -39.78 -2.09 -67.89
C SER A 475 -40.23 -2.44 -66.47
N HIS A 476 -40.80 -3.63 -66.25
CA HIS A 476 -41.17 -4.11 -64.92
C HIS A 476 -40.00 -4.55 -64.04
N GLN A 477 -38.83 -4.86 -64.63
CA GLN A 477 -37.58 -5.14 -63.89
C GLN A 477 -36.77 -3.86 -63.61
N LEU A 478 -36.83 -2.87 -64.51
CA LEU A 478 -36.16 -1.58 -64.34
C LEU A 478 -36.83 -0.66 -63.31
N ASN A 479 -38.14 -0.83 -63.04
CA ASN A 479 -38.89 -0.03 -62.06
C ASN A 479 -38.79 -0.54 -60.61
N MET A 480 -37.92 -1.52 -60.36
CA MET A 480 -37.80 -2.23 -59.08
C MET A 480 -36.92 -1.48 -58.06
N THR A 481 -35.95 -0.68 -58.51
CA THR A 481 -35.04 0.08 -57.64
C THR A 481 -35.64 1.37 -57.06
N ALA A 482 -36.70 1.92 -57.68
CA ALA A 482 -37.41 3.09 -57.17
C ALA A 482 -38.32 2.73 -55.99
N ILE A 483 -39.10 1.66 -56.13
CA ILE A 483 -40.02 1.13 -55.09
C ILE A 483 -39.24 0.56 -53.88
N ALA A 484 -38.00 0.09 -54.09
CA ALA A 484 -37.14 -0.43 -53.04
C ALA A 484 -36.78 0.60 -51.95
N ASN A 485 -36.59 1.86 -52.37
CA ASN A 485 -35.92 2.89 -51.58
C ASN A 485 -36.88 3.96 -51.06
N GLN A 486 -38.17 3.85 -51.36
CA GLN A 486 -39.24 4.71 -50.83
C GLN A 486 -39.86 4.10 -49.58
N GLU A 487 -40.52 4.89 -48.73
CA GLU A 487 -41.37 4.35 -47.66
C GLU A 487 -42.56 3.59 -48.26
N PHE A 488 -43.08 2.56 -47.56
CA PHE A 488 -44.13 1.69 -48.07
C PHE A 488 -45.39 2.44 -48.52
N ARG A 489 -45.75 3.49 -47.76
CA ARG A 489 -46.92 4.31 -48.06
C ARG A 489 -46.78 5.08 -49.36
N ASP A 490 -45.61 5.67 -49.59
CA ASP A 490 -45.31 6.44 -50.81
C ASP A 490 -45.27 5.52 -52.03
N ALA A 491 -44.58 4.38 -51.89
CA ALA A 491 -44.52 3.35 -52.92
C ALA A 491 -45.91 2.81 -53.29
N LEU A 492 -46.81 2.65 -52.33
CA LEU A 492 -48.20 2.24 -52.56
C LEU A 492 -49.01 3.35 -53.25
N SER A 493 -48.85 4.60 -52.82
CA SER A 493 -49.53 5.77 -53.41
C SER A 493 -49.17 5.97 -54.88
N ASP A 494 -47.87 5.99 -55.19
CA ASP A 494 -47.35 6.15 -56.56
C ASP A 494 -47.83 5.00 -57.46
N SER A 495 -47.76 3.78 -56.93
CA SER A 495 -48.15 2.55 -57.62
C SER A 495 -49.65 2.49 -57.96
N LEU A 496 -50.50 3.03 -57.09
CA LEU A 496 -51.95 3.12 -57.32
C LEU A 496 -52.36 4.35 -58.13
N GLN A 497 -51.42 5.25 -58.43
CA GLN A 497 -51.65 6.50 -59.15
C GLN A 497 -52.79 7.31 -58.52
N LEU A 498 -52.72 7.52 -57.20
CA LEU A 498 -53.81 8.16 -56.45
C LEU A 498 -54.17 9.56 -56.99
N ASP A 499 -53.19 10.31 -57.51
CA ASP A 499 -53.40 11.63 -58.12
C ASP A 499 -54.27 11.61 -59.39
N HIS A 500 -54.42 10.44 -60.02
CA HIS A 500 -55.20 10.25 -61.25
C HIS A 500 -56.30 9.19 -61.05
N PHE A 501 -56.70 8.94 -59.81
CA PHE A 501 -57.76 7.98 -59.50
C PHE A 501 -59.13 8.56 -59.91
N PRO A 502 -60.05 7.76 -60.49
CA PRO A 502 -61.37 8.24 -60.90
C PRO A 502 -62.14 8.88 -59.74
N GLU A 503 -62.68 10.10 -59.94
CA GLU A 503 -63.40 10.86 -58.90
C GLU A 503 -64.75 10.23 -58.49
N ASP A 504 -65.30 9.35 -59.32
CA ASP A 504 -66.58 8.67 -59.13
C ASP A 504 -66.51 7.43 -58.23
N ILE A 505 -65.33 7.09 -57.70
CA ILE A 505 -65.08 5.88 -56.90
C ILE A 505 -64.55 6.24 -55.51
N ASP A 506 -65.26 5.82 -54.47
CA ASP A 506 -64.87 6.03 -53.06
C ASP A 506 -63.75 5.04 -52.67
N LEU A 507 -62.50 5.51 -52.73
CA LEU A 507 -61.31 4.76 -52.36
C LEU A 507 -60.85 5.10 -50.94
N LYS A 508 -60.81 4.10 -50.05
CA LYS A 508 -60.31 4.22 -48.68
C LYS A 508 -59.10 3.34 -48.45
N ILE A 509 -57.97 3.95 -48.11
CA ILE A 509 -56.70 3.24 -47.83
C ILE A 509 -56.30 3.47 -46.38
N TYR A 510 -56.18 2.39 -45.61
CA TYR A 510 -55.74 2.39 -44.22
C TYR A 510 -54.38 1.73 -44.10
N VAL A 511 -53.36 2.52 -43.77
CA VAL A 511 -52.00 2.07 -43.47
C VAL A 511 -51.58 2.74 -42.14
N PRO A 512 -51.21 1.98 -41.08
CA PRO A 512 -50.80 2.56 -39.80
C PRO A 512 -49.57 3.47 -39.92
N ASP A 513 -49.47 4.48 -39.07
CA ASP A 513 -48.29 5.35 -39.02
C ASP A 513 -47.02 4.55 -38.69
N GLY A 514 -45.96 4.75 -39.49
CA GLY A 514 -44.71 4.01 -39.36
C GLY A 514 -44.78 2.54 -39.80
N PHE A 515 -45.85 2.11 -40.48
CA PHE A 515 -45.96 0.78 -41.05
C PHE A 515 -45.00 0.62 -42.24
N GLU A 516 -43.99 -0.23 -42.07
CA GLU A 516 -42.99 -0.52 -43.10
C GLU A 516 -42.81 -2.03 -43.29
N ILE A 517 -42.45 -2.46 -44.49
CA ILE A 517 -42.15 -3.85 -44.83
C ILE A 517 -40.67 -3.94 -45.21
N ASP A 518 -39.84 -4.38 -44.27
CA ASP A 518 -38.37 -4.45 -44.42
C ASP A 518 -37.91 -5.43 -45.50
N ASP A 519 -38.73 -6.47 -45.76
CA ASP A 519 -38.50 -7.43 -46.83
C ASP A 519 -38.97 -6.84 -48.16
N TYR A 520 -37.99 -6.45 -48.97
CA TYR A 520 -38.17 -5.84 -50.27
C TYR A 520 -39.00 -6.70 -51.24
N GLU A 521 -38.80 -8.02 -51.27
CA GLU A 521 -39.55 -8.91 -52.14
C GLU A 521 -41.01 -9.01 -51.68
N LYS A 522 -41.25 -9.07 -50.36
CA LYS A 522 -42.61 -9.02 -49.80
C LYS A 522 -43.32 -7.71 -50.12
N LYS A 523 -42.63 -6.59 -49.95
CA LYS A 523 -43.14 -5.23 -50.21
C LYS A 523 -43.64 -5.08 -51.65
N ILE A 524 -42.83 -5.46 -52.63
CA ILE A 524 -43.20 -5.33 -54.04
C ILE A 524 -44.36 -6.23 -54.43
N ASN A 525 -44.33 -7.49 -53.99
CA ASN A 525 -45.36 -8.44 -54.38
C ASN A 525 -46.72 -8.07 -53.77
N LEU A 526 -46.76 -7.55 -52.54
CA LEU A 526 -47.98 -7.03 -51.94
C LEU A 526 -48.53 -5.82 -52.71
N ILE A 527 -47.68 -4.86 -53.09
CA ILE A 527 -48.11 -3.71 -53.89
C ILE A 527 -48.69 -4.15 -55.24
N ARG A 528 -48.06 -5.13 -55.91
CA ARG A 528 -48.55 -5.67 -57.19
C ARG A 528 -49.88 -6.41 -57.06
N ILE A 529 -50.08 -7.14 -55.96
CA ILE A 529 -51.38 -7.77 -55.67
C ILE A 529 -52.47 -6.69 -55.57
N VAL A 530 -52.20 -5.59 -54.86
CA VAL A 530 -53.17 -4.48 -54.75
C VAL A 530 -53.42 -3.79 -56.10
N GLN A 531 -52.39 -3.57 -56.93
CA GLN A 531 -52.57 -3.00 -58.28
C GLN A 531 -53.47 -3.87 -59.16
N GLU A 532 -53.29 -5.19 -59.11
CA GLU A 532 -54.09 -6.14 -59.88
C GLU A 532 -55.54 -6.17 -59.35
N LEU A 533 -55.73 -6.17 -58.03
CA LEU A 533 -57.05 -6.09 -57.39
C LEU A 533 -57.80 -4.80 -57.79
N LYS A 534 -57.14 -3.65 -57.68
CA LYS A 534 -57.67 -2.35 -58.17
C LYS A 534 -58.11 -2.48 -59.63
N THR A 535 -57.22 -2.98 -60.49
CA THR A 535 -57.48 -3.06 -61.93
C THR A 535 -58.70 -3.94 -62.22
N ASN A 536 -58.85 -5.03 -61.48
CA ASN A 536 -60.02 -5.91 -61.60
C ASN A 536 -61.30 -5.21 -61.15
N SER A 537 -61.31 -4.53 -60.00
CA SER A 537 -62.51 -3.82 -59.53
C SER A 537 -62.94 -2.69 -60.46
N LEU A 538 -61.98 -1.99 -61.09
CA LEU A 538 -62.25 -0.92 -62.06
C LEU A 538 -62.72 -1.42 -63.43
N LYS A 539 -62.06 -2.41 -64.01
CA LYS A 539 -62.32 -2.84 -65.40
C LYS A 539 -63.37 -3.93 -65.51
N HIS A 540 -63.51 -4.75 -64.48
CA HIS A 540 -64.32 -5.97 -64.52
C HIS A 540 -65.38 -6.00 -63.42
N GLY A 541 -65.17 -5.29 -62.31
CA GLY A 541 -66.08 -5.27 -61.16
C GLY A 541 -67.15 -4.18 -61.17
N ASN A 542 -66.96 -3.09 -61.93
CA ASN A 542 -67.78 -1.87 -61.84
C ASN A 542 -68.01 -1.40 -60.39
N ALA A 543 -66.98 -1.49 -59.55
CA ALA A 543 -67.06 -1.08 -58.16
C ALA A 543 -67.14 0.46 -58.04
N SER A 544 -68.02 0.96 -57.19
CA SER A 544 -68.10 2.38 -56.81
C SER A 544 -67.44 2.69 -55.46
N SER A 545 -67.02 1.66 -54.72
CA SER A 545 -66.23 1.79 -53.50
C SER A 545 -65.21 0.68 -53.38
N ILE A 546 -63.99 1.04 -52.97
CA ILE A 546 -62.87 0.14 -52.73
C ILE A 546 -62.24 0.50 -51.38
N VAL A 547 -62.02 -0.51 -50.54
CA VAL A 547 -61.37 -0.39 -49.23
C VAL A 547 -60.15 -1.28 -49.18
N ILE A 548 -59.01 -0.71 -48.80
CA ILE A 548 -57.72 -1.39 -48.71
C ILE A 548 -57.14 -1.12 -47.33
N SER A 549 -56.78 -2.16 -46.60
CA SER A 549 -56.24 -2.05 -45.25
C SER A 549 -55.03 -2.94 -45.06
N PHE A 550 -53.97 -2.36 -44.50
CA PHE A 550 -52.78 -3.08 -44.08
C PHE A 550 -52.66 -3.07 -42.56
N SER A 551 -52.32 -4.23 -41.99
CA SER A 551 -52.07 -4.34 -40.55
C SER A 551 -50.96 -5.34 -40.27
N ARG A 552 -50.36 -5.25 -39.07
CA ARG A 552 -49.36 -6.20 -38.59
C ARG A 552 -49.98 -7.08 -37.50
N LEU A 553 -49.93 -8.39 -37.70
CA LEU A 553 -50.47 -9.39 -36.77
C LEU A 553 -49.30 -10.27 -36.32
N GLN A 554 -48.79 -10.01 -35.11
CA GLN A 554 -47.51 -10.56 -34.62
C GLN A 554 -46.34 -10.24 -35.58
N ASN A 555 -45.77 -11.27 -36.23
CA ASN A 555 -44.67 -11.14 -37.21
C ASN A 555 -45.14 -11.29 -38.67
N LYS A 556 -46.45 -11.22 -38.92
CA LYS A 556 -47.03 -11.35 -40.26
C LYS A 556 -47.68 -10.05 -40.73
N VAL A 557 -47.64 -9.82 -42.03
CA VAL A 557 -48.33 -8.71 -42.69
C VAL A 557 -49.69 -9.20 -43.16
N ARG A 558 -50.73 -8.44 -42.84
CA ARG A 558 -52.10 -8.70 -43.27
C ARG A 558 -52.56 -7.61 -44.23
N LEU A 559 -53.08 -8.04 -45.38
CA LEU A 559 -53.73 -7.22 -46.39
C LEU A 559 -55.21 -7.63 -46.46
N ASP A 560 -56.09 -6.69 -46.14
CA ASP A 560 -57.51 -6.82 -46.33
C ASP A 560 -57.94 -5.89 -47.47
N TYR A 561 -58.66 -6.42 -48.45
CA TYR A 561 -59.20 -5.67 -49.59
C TYR A 561 -60.68 -5.98 -49.74
N SER A 562 -61.50 -4.96 -50.02
CA SER A 562 -62.92 -5.12 -50.24
C SER A 562 -63.43 -4.15 -51.30
N ASP A 563 -64.31 -4.62 -52.19
CA ASP A 563 -65.05 -3.78 -53.12
C ASP A 563 -66.54 -4.13 -53.12
N ASN A 564 -67.36 -3.18 -53.59
CA ASN A 564 -68.81 -3.34 -53.72
C ASN A 564 -69.25 -3.68 -55.17
N GLY A 565 -68.34 -4.23 -55.97
CA GLY A 565 -68.60 -4.53 -57.39
C GLY A 565 -69.57 -5.69 -57.60
N MET A 566 -69.64 -6.17 -58.84
CA MET A 566 -70.58 -7.23 -59.23
C MET A 566 -70.29 -8.58 -58.58
N GLY A 567 -69.09 -8.82 -58.04
CA GLY A 567 -68.68 -10.12 -57.51
C GLY A 567 -68.74 -11.24 -58.57
N PHE A 568 -68.31 -12.44 -58.19
CA PHE A 568 -68.33 -13.63 -59.05
C PHE A 568 -68.35 -14.92 -58.24
N ASP A 569 -68.79 -16.02 -58.86
CA ASP A 569 -68.66 -17.37 -58.29
C ASP A 569 -67.26 -17.92 -58.54
N LEU A 570 -66.54 -18.23 -57.46
CA LEU A 570 -65.18 -18.79 -57.49
C LEU A 570 -65.09 -20.15 -58.21
N LYS A 571 -66.18 -20.92 -58.27
CA LYS A 571 -66.20 -22.25 -58.90
C LYS A 571 -66.44 -22.18 -60.42
N GLU A 572 -67.14 -21.15 -60.89
CA GLU A 572 -67.50 -20.98 -62.30
C GLU A 572 -66.66 -19.91 -63.03
N ALA A 573 -65.91 -19.10 -62.29
CA ALA A 573 -65.05 -18.08 -62.87
C ALA A 573 -63.92 -18.70 -63.71
N LYS A 574 -63.89 -18.36 -65.02
CA LYS A 574 -62.69 -18.56 -65.84
C LYS A 574 -61.56 -17.75 -65.22
N LYS A 575 -60.50 -18.44 -64.75
CA LYS A 575 -59.29 -17.80 -64.23
C LYS A 575 -58.63 -16.98 -65.34
N GLY A 576 -58.94 -15.69 -65.40
CA GLY A 576 -58.21 -14.74 -66.23
C GLY A 576 -56.78 -14.53 -65.71
N ASN A 577 -55.90 -14.01 -66.56
CA ASN A 577 -54.48 -13.82 -66.24
C ASN A 577 -54.26 -13.04 -64.92
N GLY A 578 -55.14 -12.10 -64.57
CA GLY A 578 -55.05 -11.34 -63.31
C GLY A 578 -55.23 -12.17 -62.03
N LEU A 579 -56.21 -13.10 -62.00
CA LEU A 579 -56.42 -13.97 -60.83
C LEU A 579 -55.31 -15.02 -60.68
N ILE A 580 -54.74 -15.49 -61.80
CA ILE A 580 -53.58 -16.40 -61.81
C ILE A 580 -52.36 -15.66 -61.24
N ASN A 581 -52.09 -14.43 -61.71
CA ASN A 581 -50.98 -13.62 -61.22
C ASN A 581 -51.08 -13.31 -59.72
N ILE A 582 -52.29 -13.08 -59.19
CA ILE A 582 -52.49 -12.89 -57.75
C ILE A 582 -52.15 -14.18 -56.99
N GLN A 583 -52.65 -15.33 -57.45
CA GLN A 583 -52.41 -16.63 -56.80
C GLN A 583 -50.91 -16.99 -56.79
N GLU A 584 -50.21 -16.84 -57.92
CA GLU A 584 -48.76 -17.09 -58.02
C GLU A 584 -47.96 -16.20 -57.07
N ARG A 585 -48.35 -14.93 -56.91
CA ARG A 585 -47.70 -14.01 -55.97
C ARG A 585 -47.97 -14.38 -54.51
N VAL A 586 -49.17 -14.83 -54.19
CA VAL A 586 -49.49 -15.33 -52.84
C VAL A 586 -48.66 -16.56 -52.50
N GLU A 587 -48.46 -17.47 -53.46
CA GLU A 587 -47.61 -18.66 -53.28
C GLU A 587 -46.13 -18.29 -53.11
N LEU A 588 -45.61 -17.35 -53.90
CA LEU A 588 -44.25 -16.80 -53.74
C LEU A 588 -44.03 -16.22 -52.33
N LEU A 589 -45.05 -15.60 -51.75
CA LEU A 589 -45.00 -15.03 -50.41
C LEU A 589 -45.25 -16.04 -49.29
N SER A 590 -45.48 -17.31 -49.61
CA SER A 590 -45.92 -18.34 -48.65
C SER A 590 -47.16 -17.89 -47.86
N GLY A 591 -48.04 -17.13 -48.52
CA GLY A 591 -49.20 -16.49 -47.93
C GLY A 591 -50.42 -17.39 -47.83
N LYS A 592 -51.30 -17.09 -46.87
CA LYS A 592 -52.63 -17.69 -46.80
C LYS A 592 -53.66 -16.70 -47.31
N LEU A 593 -54.47 -17.13 -48.27
CA LEU A 593 -55.49 -16.33 -48.94
C LEU A 593 -56.88 -16.90 -48.71
N ASP A 594 -57.80 -16.05 -48.24
CA ASP A 594 -59.22 -16.35 -48.10
C ASP A 594 -60.05 -15.37 -48.95
N TRP A 595 -60.86 -15.90 -49.87
CA TRP A 595 -61.78 -15.13 -50.71
C TRP A 595 -63.21 -15.20 -50.19
N GLN A 596 -63.92 -14.07 -50.26
CA GLN A 596 -65.35 -14.00 -50.05
C GLN A 596 -65.95 -13.19 -51.21
N THR A 597 -66.65 -13.87 -52.10
CA THR A 597 -67.31 -13.26 -53.26
C THR A 597 -68.52 -14.08 -53.64
N SER A 598 -69.58 -13.41 -54.08
CA SER A 598 -70.73 -14.04 -54.72
C SER A 598 -71.33 -13.04 -55.72
N PRO A 599 -71.99 -13.51 -56.80
CA PRO A 599 -72.64 -12.63 -57.75
C PRO A 599 -73.59 -11.65 -57.04
N GLY A 600 -73.38 -10.35 -57.27
CA GLY A 600 -74.13 -9.23 -56.69
C GLY A 600 -73.62 -8.69 -55.35
N ASN A 601 -72.61 -9.31 -54.72
CA ASN A 601 -72.19 -8.97 -53.34
C ASN A 601 -70.72 -8.53 -53.23
N GLY A 602 -70.12 -8.02 -54.31
CA GLY A 602 -68.73 -7.53 -54.28
C GLY A 602 -67.69 -8.62 -54.03
N VAL A 603 -66.46 -8.18 -53.79
CA VAL A 603 -65.31 -9.04 -53.52
C VAL A 603 -64.63 -8.61 -52.24
N SER A 604 -64.38 -9.57 -51.34
CA SER A 604 -63.53 -9.39 -50.16
C SER A 604 -62.38 -10.39 -50.16
N PHE A 605 -61.18 -9.90 -49.88
CA PHE A 605 -59.90 -10.58 -50.02
C PHE A 605 -59.10 -10.40 -48.74
N HIS A 606 -58.68 -11.52 -48.16
CA HIS A 606 -57.92 -11.53 -46.91
C HIS A 606 -56.62 -12.32 -47.11
N LEU A 607 -55.49 -11.63 -47.05
CA LEU A 607 -54.15 -12.21 -47.23
C LEU A 607 -53.30 -12.01 -45.98
N THR A 608 -52.63 -13.07 -45.53
CA THR A 608 -51.62 -13.02 -44.47
C THR A 608 -50.30 -13.63 -44.93
N VAL A 609 -49.18 -12.89 -44.84
CA VAL A 609 -47.82 -13.24 -45.35
C VAL A 609 -46.69 -12.95 -44.37
#